data_AF-A0A7U7EV16-F1
#
_entry.id   AF-A0A7U7EV16-F1
#
_cell.length_a   1.000
_cell.length_b   1.000
_cell.length_c   1.000
_cell.angle_alpha   90.00
_cell.angle_beta   90.00
_cell.angle_gamma   90.00
#
_symmetry.space_group_name_H-M   'P 1'
#
loop_
_entity.id
_entity.type
_entity.pdbx_description
1 polymer ?
#
loop_
_entity_poly.entity_id
_entity_poly.type
_entity_poly.pdbx_seq_one_letter_code
_entity_poly.pdbx_strand_id
1 'polypeptide(L)' 'MLKLISPTFEDIKTWYQLKEYSKEDIAWYVDMEVIDKEEYAIITGEKYPENLES' A
#
# COMPACT_ATOMS: atom_id res chain seq x y z
N MET A 1 17.62 -18.19 -1.77
CA MET A 1 16.90 -17.01 -1.27
C MET A 1 15.91 -16.61 -2.34
N LEU A 2 14.62 -16.83 -2.10
CA LEU A 2 13.58 -16.20 -2.92
C LEU A 2 13.70 -14.70 -2.65
N LYS A 3 14.30 -13.95 -3.58
CA LYS A 3 14.09 -12.50 -3.62
C LYS A 3 12.60 -12.35 -3.91
N LEU A 4 11.79 -12.14 -2.88
CA LEU A 4 10.48 -11.56 -3.08
C LEU A 4 10.77 -10.21 -3.74
N ILE A 5 10.48 -10.11 -5.02
CA ILE A 5 10.47 -8.83 -5.71
C ILE A 5 9.22 -8.16 -5.18
N SER A 6 9.33 -7.52 -4.01
CA SER A 6 8.24 -6.69 -3.50
C SER A 6 8.03 -5.57 -4.52
N PRO A 7 6.77 -5.32 -4.93
CA PRO A 7 6.48 -4.21 -5.83
C PRO A 7 6.96 -2.92 -5.20
N THR A 8 7.47 -2.01 -6.03
CA THR A 8 7.91 -0.70 -5.55
C THR A 8 6.70 0.19 -5.27
N PHE A 9 6.92 1.30 -4.55
CA PHE A 9 5.88 2.32 -4.33
C PHE A 9 5.20 2.74 -5.66
N GLU A 10 5.96 2.92 -6.74
CA GLU A 10 5.42 3.31 -8.04
C GLU A 10 4.55 2.23 -8.67
N ASP A 11 4.90 0.95 -8.49
CA ASP A 11 4.08 -0.17 -8.94
C ASP A 11 2.76 -0.19 -8.18
N ILE A 12 2.82 -0.18 -6.84
CA ILE A 12 1.65 -0.21 -5.96
C ILE A 12 0.70 0.96 -6.28
N LYS A 13 1.25 2.17 -6.46
CA LYS A 13 0.49 3.35 -6.87
C LYS A 13 -0.18 3.15 -8.23
N THR A 14 0.54 2.64 -9.21
CA THR A 14 0.02 2.38 -10.55
C THR A 14 -1.14 1.38 -10.49
N TRP A 15 -0.99 0.30 -9.73
CA TRP A 15 -1.97 -0.77 -9.63
C TRP A 15 -3.23 -0.29 -8.89
N TYR A 16 -3.07 0.58 -7.88
CA TYR A 16 -4.19 1.29 -7.25
C TYR A 16 -4.92 2.22 -8.23
N GLN A 17 -4.19 2.99 -9.05
CA GLN A 17 -4.79 3.85 -10.07
C GLN A 17 -5.53 3.05 -11.16
N LEU A 18 -5.04 1.85 -11.48
CA LEU A 18 -5.70 0.90 -12.38
C LEU A 18 -6.92 0.21 -11.75
N LYS A 19 -7.23 0.49 -10.47
CA LYS A 19 -8.27 -0.17 -9.67
C LYS A 19 -8.04 -1.68 -9.50
N GLU A 20 -6.80 -2.13 -9.64
CA GLU A 20 -6.39 -3.50 -9.38
C GLU A 20 -6.20 -3.73 -7.87
N TYR A 21 -5.83 -2.66 -7.15
CA TYR A 21 -5.74 -2.63 -5.69
C TYR A 21 -6.77 -1.72 -5.05
N SER A 22 -7.30 -2.19 -3.92
CA SER A 22 -8.17 -1.47 -3.01
C SER A 22 -7.34 -0.84 -1.90
N LYS A 23 -7.94 0.08 -1.13
CA LYS A 23 -7.29 0.72 0.02
C LYS A 23 -6.79 -0.31 1.04
N GLU A 24 -7.52 -1.40 1.20
CA GLU A 24 -7.14 -2.53 2.06
C GLU A 24 -5.84 -3.20 1.58
N ASP A 25 -5.66 -3.37 0.27
CA ASP A 25 -4.42 -3.90 -0.29
C ASP A 25 -3.25 -2.94 -0.05
N ILE A 26 -3.47 -1.62 -0.20
CA ILE A 26 -2.44 -0.62 0.13
C ILE A 26 -2.11 -0.65 1.61
N ALA A 27 -3.09 -0.88 2.48
CA ALA A 27 -2.87 -1.02 3.92
C ALA A 27 -2.07 -2.27 4.28
N TRP A 28 -2.25 -3.36 3.53
CA TRP A 28 -1.44 -4.57 3.66
C TRP A 28 0.03 -4.29 3.31
N TYR A 29 0.31 -3.47 2.29
CA TYR A 29 1.69 -3.07 1.97
C TYR A 29 2.33 -2.19 3.04
N VAL A 30 1.53 -1.44 3.80
CA VAL A 30 2.02 -0.72 5.00
C VAL A 30 2.36 -1.68 6.12
N ASP A 31 1.51 -2.68 6.37
CA ASP A 31 1.74 -3.71 7.40
C ASP A 31 2.98 -4.57 7.10
N MET A 32 3.22 -4.85 5.82
CA MET A 32 4.40 -5.55 5.33
C MET A 32 5.68 -4.71 5.31
N GLU A 33 5.62 -3.47 5.81
CA GLU A 33 6.73 -2.50 5.81
C GLU A 33 7.32 -2.27 4.40
N VAL A 34 6.49 -2.42 3.35
CA VAL A 34 6.88 -2.17 1.95
C VAL A 34 6.75 -0.70 1.61
N ILE A 35 5.74 -0.04 2.17
CA ILE A 35 5.48 1.40 2.05
C ILE A 35 5.12 1.98 3.42
N ASP A 36 5.29 3.28 3.59
CA ASP A 36 4.93 3.99 4.82
C ASP A 36 3.48 4.50 4.84
N LYS A 37 2.99 4.88 6.02
CA LYS A 37 1.65 5.51 6.19
C LYS A 37 1.52 6.81 5.40
N GLU A 38 2.62 7.53 5.19
CA GLU A 38 2.67 8.73 4.34
C GLU A 38 2.47 8.37 2.86
N GLU A 39 3.11 7.29 2.40
CA GLU A 39 2.97 6.77 1.05
C GLU A 39 1.57 6.24 0.77
N TYR A 40 0.95 5.56 1.75
CA TYR A 40 -0.47 5.20 1.68
C TYR A 40 -1.34 6.44 1.44
N ALA A 41 -1.08 7.54 2.13
CA ALA A 41 -1.85 8.77 1.95
C ALA A 41 -1.65 9.40 0.57
N ILE A 42 -0.45 9.27 0.00
CA ILE A 42 -0.17 9.72 -1.37
C ILE A 42 -0.90 8.84 -2.40
N ILE A 43 -0.95 7.52 -2.20
CA ILE A 43 -1.59 6.58 -3.12
C ILE A 43 -3.11 6.70 -3.08
N THR A 44 -3.67 6.65 -1.87
CA THR A 44 -5.12 6.57 -1.66
C THR A 44 -5.80 7.94 -1.64
N GLY A 45 -5.04 9.01 -1.36
CA GLY A 45 -5.56 10.35 -1.12
C GLY A 45 -6.21 10.52 0.26
N GLU A 46 -6.17 9.50 1.11
CA GLU A 46 -6.75 9.50 2.45
C GLU A 46 -5.71 9.18 3.52
N LYS A 47 -5.92 9.69 4.74
CA LYS A 47 -5.06 9.33 5.87
C LYS A 47 -5.14 7.83 6.13
N TYR A 48 -4.00 7.22 6.46
CA TYR A 48 -3.96 5.83 6.87
C TYR A 48 -4.93 5.61 8.05
N PRO A 49 -5.87 4.65 7.95
CA PRO A 49 -6.80 4.39 9.03
C PRO A 49 -6.03 3.87 10.24
N GLU A 50 -5.99 4.66 11.31
CA GLU A 50 -5.25 4.37 12.54
C GLU A 50 -5.86 3.21 13.36
N ASN A 51 -6.99 2.67 12.89
CA ASN A 51 -7.88 1.78 13.63
C ASN A 51 -8.19 0.48 12.85
N LEU A 52 -7.22 -0.04 12.08
CA LEU A 52 -7.31 -1.35 11.43
C LEU A 52 -7.25 -2.54 12.40
N GLU A 53 -7.29 -2.29 13.71
CA GLU A 53 -7.49 -3.32 14.73
C GLU A 53 -9.00 -3.51 15.00
N SER A 54 -9.59 -4.57 14.44
CA SER A 54 -10.79 -5.25 14.96
C SER A 54 -10.91 -6.66 14.43
#